data_AF-A0A821D6K6-F1
#
_entry.id   AF-A0A821D6K6-F1
#
_cell.length_a   1.000
_cell.length_b   1.000
_cell.length_c   1.000
_cell.angle_alpha   90.00
_cell.angle_beta   90.00
_cell.angle_gamma   90.00
#
_symmetry.space_group_name_H-M   'P 1'
#
loop_
_entity.id
_entity.type
_entity.pdbx_description
1 polymer ?
#
loop_
_entity_poly.entity_id
_entity_poly.type
_entity_poly.pdbx_seq_one_letter_code
_entity_poly.pdbx_strand_id
1 'polypeptide(L)'
;MILSIFHRCIHIIHKDSYESIAKAAQNLLKSLTYVYPIDYRLTVENIEEPFTDFLPIRAWGQYVEYDKINVQFHVPNEEEVDFACEFVETFMYLEVQMLNEKCTNMSNDERLRSLTLIHHIAIGCLRMVPRIESKKVKNLVSSVSSCDSKVQAQYFLYAKEPKFKENLRMRLLIDIGNFIDHLIAYHSDDASSIKIALKIYSLSSMYYGIFEQNINKLYCDLNTIKHLYKNKLYNTQQHPRFVIIQRIAIQIELFSLINFRTLTEIDQQVICKLFELSIHRYSEVRRQAQSYLFTMLSRFFLSYQIILDRIIELLTKSDEVDHDEIKGCLYILLGNETIFLPTKHSWTVLEKLWPVIACTKHAIKLSTQNLINCIMEKIYKRFNTVAIIENTNE
;
A
#
# COMPACT_ATOMS: atom_id res chain seq x y z
N MET A 1 -18.11 -17.15 20.67
CA MET A 1 -18.04 -15.99 21.58
C MET A 1 -17.52 -14.72 20.90
N ILE A 2 -16.43 -14.79 20.11
CA ILE A 2 -15.88 -13.59 19.45
C ILE A 2 -16.85 -13.03 18.39
N LEU A 3 -17.37 -13.88 17.48
CA LEU A 3 -18.35 -13.46 16.45
C LEU A 3 -19.58 -12.77 17.08
N SER A 4 -20.12 -13.31 18.17
CA SER A 4 -21.26 -12.72 18.87
C SER A 4 -20.99 -11.34 19.45
N ILE A 5 -19.75 -11.03 19.84
CA ILE A 5 -19.37 -9.68 20.27
C ILE A 5 -19.43 -8.73 19.07
N PHE A 6 -18.81 -9.11 17.95
CA PHE A 6 -18.82 -8.29 16.75
C PHE A 6 -20.22 -8.06 16.19
N HIS A 7 -21.10 -9.06 16.19
CA HIS A 7 -22.51 -8.89 15.80
C HIS A 7 -23.24 -7.82 16.62
N ARG A 8 -22.98 -7.73 17.93
CA ARG A 8 -23.61 -6.71 18.78
C ARG A 8 -23.00 -5.32 18.58
N CYS A 9 -21.69 -5.27 18.31
CA CYS A 9 -20.94 -4.03 18.24
C CYS A 9 -20.98 -3.38 16.85
N ILE A 10 -21.23 -4.13 15.78
CA ILE A 10 -21.13 -3.61 14.40
C ILE A 10 -22.09 -2.45 14.13
N HIS A 11 -23.26 -2.41 14.77
CA HIS A 11 -24.28 -1.38 14.54
C HIS A 11 -24.02 -0.06 15.28
N ILE A 12 -22.92 0.06 16.03
CA ILE A 12 -22.61 1.28 16.77
C ILE A 12 -22.20 2.40 15.79
N ILE A 13 -22.91 3.54 15.86
CA ILE A 13 -22.70 4.69 14.94
C ILE A 13 -21.64 5.66 15.50
N HIS A 14 -21.37 5.64 16.81
CA HIS A 14 -20.38 6.55 17.40
C HIS A 14 -18.98 6.31 16.82
N LYS A 15 -18.36 7.40 16.34
CA LYS A 15 -17.11 7.36 15.56
C LYS A 15 -15.98 6.60 16.24
N ASP A 16 -15.60 7.03 17.44
CA ASP A 16 -14.46 6.42 18.14
C ASP A 16 -14.74 4.95 18.50
N SER A 17 -16.02 4.61 18.67
CA SER A 17 -16.44 3.26 19.01
C SER A 17 -16.33 2.33 17.82
N TYR A 18 -16.90 2.69 16.66
CA TYR A 18 -16.76 1.84 15.47
C TYR A 18 -15.32 1.78 14.97
N GLU A 19 -14.53 2.86 15.12
CA GLU A 19 -13.10 2.85 14.78
C GLU A 19 -12.34 1.85 15.68
N SER A 20 -12.63 1.83 16.98
CA SER A 20 -12.04 0.87 17.92
C SER A 20 -12.44 -0.58 17.59
N ILE A 21 -13.71 -0.81 17.25
CA ILE A 21 -14.21 -2.14 16.85
C ILE A 21 -13.55 -2.59 15.55
N ALA A 22 -13.49 -1.70 14.55
CA ALA A 22 -12.81 -1.98 13.29
C ALA A 22 -11.33 -2.31 13.53
N LYS A 23 -10.66 -1.58 14.42
CA LYS A 23 -9.27 -1.86 14.80
C LYS A 23 -9.10 -3.20 15.50
N ALA A 24 -10.05 -3.56 16.37
CA ALA A 24 -10.07 -4.88 17.00
C ALA A 24 -10.23 -6.00 15.96
N ALA A 25 -11.13 -5.84 14.98
CA ALA A 25 -11.29 -6.79 13.87
C ALA A 25 -10.00 -6.93 13.06
N GLN A 26 -9.33 -5.81 12.75
CA GLN A 26 -8.03 -5.84 12.08
C GLN A 26 -7.00 -6.66 12.86
N ASN A 27 -6.88 -6.42 14.17
CA ASN A 27 -5.86 -7.07 14.99
C ASN A 27 -6.15 -8.57 15.15
N LEU A 28 -7.43 -8.95 15.32
CA LEU A 28 -7.87 -10.34 15.35
C LEU A 28 -7.49 -11.07 14.06
N LEU A 29 -7.81 -10.49 12.92
CA LEU A 29 -7.47 -11.10 11.62
C LEU A 29 -5.97 -11.16 11.42
N LYS A 30 -5.21 -10.15 11.86
CA LYS A 30 -3.74 -10.22 11.82
C LYS A 30 -3.18 -11.35 12.67
N SER A 31 -3.69 -11.54 13.89
CA SER A 31 -3.21 -12.61 14.77
C SER A 31 -3.47 -14.01 14.21
N LEU A 32 -4.50 -14.16 13.36
CA LEU A 32 -4.88 -15.44 12.74
C LEU A 32 -4.20 -15.69 11.39
N THR A 33 -3.69 -14.66 10.71
CA THR A 33 -3.36 -14.75 9.27
C THR A 33 -1.93 -14.32 8.94
N TYR A 34 -1.17 -13.84 9.92
CA TYR A 34 0.21 -13.39 9.74
C TYR A 34 1.14 -14.41 10.38
N VAL A 35 2.33 -14.61 9.80
CA VAL A 35 3.41 -15.35 10.46
C VAL A 35 4.24 -14.37 11.28
N TYR A 36 4.36 -14.62 12.58
CA TYR A 36 5.12 -13.77 13.49
C TYR A 36 5.82 -14.60 14.58
N PRO A 37 6.95 -14.11 15.15
CA PRO A 37 7.58 -14.80 16.27
C PRO A 37 6.73 -14.67 17.54
N ILE A 38 6.66 -15.74 18.31
CA ILE A 38 5.92 -15.80 19.59
C ILE A 38 6.86 -15.46 20.76
N ASP A 39 8.09 -15.96 20.69
CA ASP A 39 9.05 -15.89 21.78
C ASP A 39 10.09 -14.79 21.54
N TYR A 40 10.07 -13.76 22.38
CA TYR A 40 11.08 -12.68 22.40
C TYR A 40 11.98 -12.72 23.64
N ARG A 41 12.01 -13.84 24.38
CA ARG A 41 12.87 -13.99 25.57
C ARG A 41 14.34 -13.81 25.21
N LEU A 42 15.12 -13.35 26.19
CA LEU A 42 16.57 -13.14 26.05
C LEU A 42 17.33 -14.46 25.88
N THR A 43 16.78 -15.54 26.41
CA THR A 43 17.44 -16.86 26.53
C THR A 43 16.64 -17.91 25.80
N VAL A 44 17.32 -18.98 25.37
CA VAL A 44 16.67 -20.17 24.79
C VAL A 44 16.20 -21.12 25.90
N GLU A 45 16.89 -21.11 27.04
CA GLU A 45 16.59 -21.99 28.17
C GLU A 45 15.24 -21.68 28.80
N ASN A 46 14.56 -22.73 29.26
CA ASN A 46 13.25 -22.63 29.86
C ASN A 46 13.38 -22.15 31.30
N ILE A 47 13.02 -20.90 31.54
CA ILE A 47 13.07 -20.26 32.86
C ILE A 47 12.04 -20.88 33.82
N GLU A 48 11.04 -21.60 33.30
CA GLU A 48 10.01 -22.28 34.09
C GLU A 48 10.45 -23.65 34.62
N GLU A 49 11.65 -24.13 34.24
CA GLU A 49 12.20 -25.36 34.81
C GLU A 49 12.53 -25.20 36.30
N PRO A 50 12.43 -26.28 37.10
CA PRO A 50 12.77 -26.23 38.51
C PRO A 50 14.19 -25.73 38.75
N PHE A 51 14.40 -24.94 39.81
CA PHE A 51 15.71 -24.37 40.13
C PHE A 51 16.81 -25.39 40.47
N THR A 52 16.43 -26.66 40.65
CA THR A 52 17.37 -27.77 40.80
C THR A 52 18.12 -28.06 39.49
N ASP A 53 17.45 -27.87 38.35
CA ASP A 53 17.93 -28.27 37.04
C ASP A 53 18.56 -27.07 36.32
N PHE A 54 17.98 -25.87 36.48
CA PHE A 54 18.48 -24.65 35.88
C PHE A 54 18.39 -23.43 36.81
N LEU A 55 19.46 -22.63 36.87
CA LEU A 55 19.50 -21.37 37.62
C LEU A 55 19.42 -20.18 36.64
N PRO A 56 18.29 -19.43 36.56
CA PRO A 56 18.09 -18.36 35.57
C PRO A 56 19.14 -17.24 35.58
N ILE A 57 19.77 -16.98 36.73
CA ILE A 57 20.82 -15.95 36.89
C ILE A 57 22.03 -16.27 36.01
N ARG A 58 22.31 -17.55 35.73
CA ARG A 58 23.43 -17.95 34.86
C ARG A 58 23.25 -17.53 33.41
N ALA A 59 22.01 -17.23 33.01
CA ALA A 59 21.63 -16.83 31.67
C ALA A 59 21.79 -15.32 31.42
N TRP A 60 22.13 -14.54 32.45
CA TRP A 60 22.24 -13.09 32.35
C TRP A 60 23.37 -12.68 31.41
N GLY A 61 23.04 -11.80 30.46
CA GLY A 61 24.01 -11.29 29.48
C GLY A 61 24.53 -12.33 28.50
N GLN A 62 24.01 -13.56 28.52
CA GLN A 62 24.39 -14.58 27.54
C GLN A 62 23.92 -14.16 26.15
N TYR A 63 24.84 -14.27 25.20
CA TYR A 63 24.52 -14.16 23.78
C TYR A 63 24.19 -15.54 23.23
N VAL A 64 23.37 -15.57 22.18
CA VAL A 64 23.00 -16.80 21.50
C VAL A 64 23.62 -16.78 20.10
N GLU A 65 24.35 -17.84 19.77
CA GLU A 65 24.89 -18.05 18.42
C GLU A 65 23.75 -18.19 17.41
N TYR A 66 23.91 -17.65 16.20
CA TYR A 66 22.84 -17.61 15.20
C TYR A 66 22.22 -18.98 14.90
N ASP A 67 23.03 -20.03 14.87
CA ASP A 67 22.58 -21.40 14.58
C ASP A 67 21.75 -22.03 15.71
N LYS A 68 21.80 -21.47 16.93
CA LYS A 68 21.14 -21.99 18.15
C LYS A 68 19.93 -21.17 18.60
N ILE A 69 19.54 -20.12 17.87
CA ILE A 69 18.55 -19.14 18.34
C ILE A 69 17.16 -19.72 18.59
N ASN A 70 16.81 -20.82 17.92
CA ASN A 70 15.51 -21.52 17.96
C ASN A 70 14.32 -20.56 18.13
N VAL A 71 13.82 -20.04 17.01
CA VAL A 71 12.70 -19.10 17.01
C VAL A 71 11.40 -19.87 16.81
N GLN A 72 10.49 -19.72 17.76
CA GLN A 72 9.12 -20.21 17.64
C GLN A 72 8.28 -19.19 16.87
N PHE A 73 7.69 -19.63 15.77
CA PHE A 73 6.77 -18.84 14.96
C PHE A 73 5.35 -19.31 15.15
N HIS A 74 4.43 -18.36 15.23
CA HIS A 74 3.05 -18.61 14.92
C HIS A 74 2.95 -18.74 13.40
N VAL A 75 2.42 -19.86 12.93
CA VAL A 75 2.10 -20.12 11.52
C VAL A 75 0.61 -20.44 11.44
N PRO A 76 -0.18 -19.69 10.66
CA PRO A 76 -1.61 -19.91 10.54
C PRO A 76 -1.96 -21.35 10.19
N ASN A 77 -2.81 -21.98 10.99
CA ASN A 77 -3.35 -23.32 10.72
C ASN A 77 -4.66 -23.25 9.91
N GLU A 78 -5.20 -24.40 9.51
CA GLU A 78 -6.43 -24.45 8.69
C GLU A 78 -7.64 -23.88 9.44
N GLU A 79 -7.82 -24.22 10.73
CA GLU A 79 -8.94 -23.75 11.55
C GLU A 79 -8.94 -22.21 11.72
N GLU A 80 -7.77 -21.62 11.93
CA GLU A 80 -7.59 -20.16 12.06
C GLU A 80 -7.90 -19.44 10.75
N VAL A 81 -7.50 -20.03 9.63
CA VAL A 81 -7.78 -19.50 8.30
C VAL A 81 -9.26 -19.62 7.97
N ASP A 82 -9.90 -20.74 8.29
CA ASP A 82 -11.32 -20.96 8.07
C ASP A 82 -12.16 -19.99 8.91
N PHE A 83 -11.80 -19.81 10.18
CA PHE A 83 -12.44 -18.81 11.05
C PHE A 83 -12.25 -17.38 10.52
N ALA A 84 -11.06 -17.05 9.99
CA ALA A 84 -10.82 -15.75 9.37
C ALA A 84 -11.65 -15.55 8.09
N CYS A 85 -11.88 -16.62 7.30
CA CYS A 85 -12.74 -16.57 6.13
C CYS A 85 -14.20 -16.37 6.53
N GLU A 86 -14.72 -17.14 7.50
CA GLU A 86 -16.06 -16.97 8.07
C GLU A 86 -16.28 -15.54 8.58
N PHE A 87 -15.28 -14.96 9.26
CA PHE A 87 -15.34 -13.60 9.75
C PHE A 87 -15.47 -12.58 8.61
N VAL A 88 -14.70 -12.75 7.53
CA VAL A 88 -14.76 -11.86 6.36
C VAL A 88 -16.11 -11.98 5.65
N GLU A 89 -16.60 -13.19 5.42
CA GLU A 89 -17.91 -13.42 4.80
C GLU A 89 -19.05 -12.83 5.62
N THR A 90 -18.97 -12.95 6.94
CA THR A 90 -20.00 -12.46 7.86
C THR A 90 -20.01 -10.94 7.96
N PHE A 91 -18.85 -10.27 8.05
CA PHE A 91 -18.81 -8.84 8.40
C PHE A 91 -18.39 -7.92 7.26
N MET A 92 -17.56 -8.37 6.31
CA MET A 92 -17.14 -7.54 5.19
C MET A 92 -18.14 -7.64 4.02
N TYR A 93 -18.52 -8.84 3.60
CA TYR A 93 -19.39 -8.99 2.43
C TYR A 93 -20.76 -8.38 2.62
N LEU A 94 -21.35 -8.51 3.82
CA LEU A 94 -22.62 -7.85 4.13
C LEU A 94 -22.52 -6.33 3.98
N GLU A 95 -21.45 -5.72 4.50
CA GLU A 95 -21.27 -4.26 4.44
C GLU A 95 -20.96 -3.78 3.02
N VAL A 96 -20.18 -4.54 2.24
CA VAL A 96 -19.92 -4.21 0.83
C VAL A 96 -21.21 -4.30 0.00
N GLN A 97 -22.02 -5.34 0.20
CA GLN A 97 -23.31 -5.48 -0.46
C GLN A 97 -24.26 -4.34 -0.09
N MET A 98 -24.33 -3.99 1.20
CA MET A 98 -25.14 -2.86 1.67
C MET A 98 -24.72 -1.53 1.02
N LEU A 99 -23.41 -1.27 0.89
CA LEU A 99 -22.92 -0.05 0.24
C LEU A 99 -23.33 0.03 -1.23
N ASN A 100 -23.34 -1.09 -1.95
CA ASN A 100 -23.74 -1.14 -3.35
C ASN A 100 -25.26 -1.01 -3.55
N GLU A 101 -26.06 -1.65 -2.70
CA GLU A 101 -27.53 -1.67 -2.84
C GLU A 101 -28.22 -0.42 -2.30
N LYS A 102 -27.69 0.16 -1.21
CA LYS A 102 -28.35 1.25 -0.46
C LYS A 102 -27.61 2.58 -0.50
N CYS A 103 -26.64 2.74 -1.41
CA CYS A 103 -25.74 3.90 -1.47
C CYS A 103 -26.45 5.27 -1.31
N THR A 104 -27.60 5.44 -1.99
CA THR A 104 -28.40 6.67 -2.01
C THR A 104 -29.20 6.95 -0.73
N ASN A 105 -29.57 5.91 0.01
CA ASN A 105 -30.47 6.01 1.17
C ASN A 105 -29.74 5.96 2.51
N MET A 106 -28.43 5.69 2.51
CA MET A 106 -27.62 5.63 3.73
C MET A 106 -27.20 7.02 4.20
N SER A 107 -27.19 7.22 5.52
CA SER A 107 -26.59 8.41 6.11
C SER A 107 -25.06 8.42 5.92
N ASN A 108 -24.46 9.61 5.96
CA ASN A 108 -23.01 9.75 5.86
C ASN A 108 -22.28 8.99 6.98
N ASP A 109 -22.82 8.98 8.20
CA ASP A 109 -22.21 8.29 9.33
C ASP A 109 -22.25 6.76 9.18
N GLU A 110 -23.37 6.21 8.70
CA GLU A 110 -23.47 4.77 8.39
C GLU A 110 -22.50 4.37 7.29
N ARG A 111 -22.38 5.20 6.25
CA ARG A 111 -21.46 4.99 5.14
C ARG A 111 -20.00 4.99 5.61
N LEU A 112 -19.62 5.96 6.43
CA LEU A 112 -18.28 6.06 7.01
C LEU A 112 -17.97 4.88 7.94
N ARG A 113 -18.94 4.43 8.75
CA ARG A 113 -18.83 3.22 9.59
C ARG A 113 -18.55 1.99 8.72
N SER A 114 -19.38 1.72 7.72
CA SER A 114 -19.24 0.57 6.81
C SER A 114 -17.89 0.58 6.10
N LEU A 115 -17.50 1.73 5.52
CA LEU A 115 -16.20 1.90 4.85
C LEU A 115 -15.02 1.69 5.82
N THR A 116 -15.12 2.21 7.04
CA THR A 116 -14.07 2.05 8.05
C THR A 116 -13.90 0.59 8.46
N LEU A 117 -15.01 -0.14 8.60
CA LEU A 117 -14.97 -1.55 8.92
C LEU A 117 -14.35 -2.36 7.79
N ILE A 118 -14.81 -2.18 6.55
CA ILE A 118 -14.26 -2.85 5.37
C ILE A 118 -12.76 -2.58 5.25
N HIS A 119 -12.34 -1.32 5.44
CA HIS A 119 -10.92 -0.95 5.40
C HIS A 119 -10.08 -1.74 6.40
N HIS A 120 -10.49 -1.79 7.66
CA HIS A 120 -9.72 -2.46 8.71
C HIS A 120 -9.72 -3.98 8.57
N ILE A 121 -10.86 -4.58 8.23
CA ILE A 121 -10.96 -6.02 7.94
C ILE A 121 -10.06 -6.36 6.75
N ALA A 122 -10.05 -5.55 5.69
CA ALA A 122 -9.21 -5.77 4.51
C ALA A 122 -7.72 -5.74 4.88
N ILE A 123 -7.28 -4.80 5.73
CA ILE A 123 -5.88 -4.79 6.20
C ILE A 123 -5.55 -6.09 6.97
N GLY A 124 -6.51 -6.60 7.73
CA GLY A 124 -6.39 -7.83 8.49
C GLY A 124 -6.26 -9.08 7.62
N CYS A 125 -7.10 -9.24 6.59
CA CYS A 125 -7.19 -10.49 5.84
C CYS A 125 -6.40 -10.49 4.51
N LEU A 126 -6.11 -9.35 3.87
CA LEU A 126 -5.53 -9.34 2.52
C LEU A 126 -4.19 -10.08 2.39
N ARG A 127 -3.47 -10.34 3.49
CA ARG A 127 -2.27 -11.19 3.50
C ARG A 127 -2.54 -12.61 2.99
N MET A 128 -3.71 -13.17 3.30
CA MET A 128 -4.10 -14.53 2.90
C MET A 128 -4.55 -14.62 1.44
N VAL A 129 -5.12 -13.53 0.92
CA VAL A 129 -5.75 -13.53 -0.41
C VAL A 129 -4.68 -13.66 -1.47
N PRO A 130 -4.90 -14.39 -2.58
CA PRO A 130 -3.97 -14.45 -3.71
C PRO A 130 -3.87 -13.16 -4.51
N ARG A 131 -2.78 -13.01 -5.27
CA ARG A 131 -2.67 -11.95 -6.28
C ARG A 131 -3.76 -12.16 -7.33
N ILE A 132 -4.14 -11.07 -8.00
CA ILE A 132 -5.09 -11.16 -9.09
C ILE A 132 -4.35 -11.55 -10.36
N GLU A 133 -4.78 -12.64 -10.98
CA GLU A 133 -4.26 -13.07 -12.28
C GLU A 133 -4.93 -12.26 -13.39
N SER A 134 -4.13 -11.58 -14.19
CA SER A 134 -4.59 -10.74 -15.29
C SER A 134 -3.55 -10.66 -16.40
N LYS A 135 -4.00 -10.31 -17.60
CA LYS A 135 -3.14 -10.20 -18.78
C LYS A 135 -2.15 -9.06 -18.60
N LYS A 136 -0.92 -9.28 -19.06
CA LYS A 136 0.14 -8.26 -19.08
C LYS A 136 -0.18 -7.19 -20.12
N VAL A 137 0.10 -5.93 -19.80
CA VAL A 137 -0.05 -4.82 -20.76
C VAL A 137 1.01 -4.97 -21.85
N LYS A 138 0.57 -5.24 -23.09
CA LYS A 138 1.46 -5.55 -24.23
C LYS A 138 2.24 -4.34 -24.78
N ASN A 139 1.80 -3.12 -24.48
CA ASN A 139 2.12 -1.94 -25.29
C ASN A 139 3.14 -0.96 -24.67
N LEU A 140 3.73 -1.26 -23.49
CA LEU A 140 4.59 -0.26 -22.83
C LEU A 140 5.99 -0.17 -23.45
N VAL A 141 6.73 -1.27 -23.60
CA VAL A 141 7.97 -1.36 -24.42
C VAL A 141 8.21 -2.82 -24.82
N SER A 142 8.51 -3.08 -26.09
CA SER A 142 8.77 -4.42 -26.64
C SER A 142 10.10 -5.06 -26.20
N SER A 143 11.04 -4.26 -25.69
CA SER A 143 12.42 -4.67 -25.37
C SER A 143 12.70 -4.97 -23.89
N VAL A 144 11.72 -4.80 -22.98
CA VAL A 144 11.94 -5.06 -21.54
C VAL A 144 11.55 -6.50 -21.21
N SER A 145 12.55 -7.34 -20.89
CA SER A 145 12.31 -8.69 -20.37
C SER A 145 11.48 -8.60 -19.08
N SER A 146 10.42 -9.41 -18.97
CA SER A 146 9.56 -9.43 -17.79
C SER A 146 10.35 -9.87 -16.56
N CYS A 147 10.58 -8.95 -15.62
CA CYS A 147 11.15 -9.27 -14.30
C CYS A 147 10.00 -9.59 -13.34
N ASP A 148 9.41 -10.77 -13.50
CA ASP A 148 8.42 -11.27 -12.55
C ASP A 148 9.15 -12.10 -11.48
N SER A 149 9.02 -11.70 -10.22
CA SER A 149 9.48 -12.52 -9.11
C SER A 149 8.69 -13.84 -9.10
N LYS A 150 9.41 -14.96 -9.13
CA LYS A 150 8.84 -16.30 -8.90
C LYS A 150 8.34 -16.48 -7.46
N VAL A 151 8.76 -15.59 -6.55
CA VAL A 151 8.33 -15.62 -5.15
C VAL A 151 6.98 -14.92 -5.06
N GLN A 152 5.96 -15.70 -4.74
CA GLN A 152 4.60 -15.23 -4.48
C GLN A 152 4.61 -14.33 -3.23
N ALA A 153 3.81 -13.26 -3.25
CA ALA A 153 3.72 -12.30 -2.14
C ALA A 153 3.15 -12.91 -0.85
N GLN A 154 2.51 -14.08 -0.98
CA GLN A 154 1.91 -14.80 0.13
C GLN A 154 2.89 -15.83 0.68
N TYR A 155 2.64 -16.18 1.93
CA TYR A 155 3.16 -17.43 2.48
C TYR A 155 2.70 -18.60 1.61
N PHE A 156 3.61 -19.54 1.37
CA PHE A 156 3.36 -20.76 0.60
C PHE A 156 2.12 -21.53 1.10
N LEU A 157 1.79 -21.39 2.39
CA LEU A 157 0.61 -22.00 3.00
C LEU A 157 -0.72 -21.55 2.37
N TYR A 158 -0.78 -20.36 1.75
CA TYR A 158 -1.97 -19.85 1.08
C TYR A 158 -2.04 -20.20 -0.42
N ALA A 159 -1.02 -20.86 -0.97
CA ALA A 159 -0.94 -21.15 -2.40
C ALA A 159 -1.70 -22.41 -2.83
N LYS A 160 -2.12 -23.26 -1.89
CA LYS A 160 -2.65 -24.61 -2.19
C LYS A 160 -4.10 -24.62 -2.67
N GLU A 161 -4.97 -23.84 -2.04
CA GLU A 161 -6.41 -23.83 -2.35
C GLU A 161 -7.00 -22.43 -2.22
N PRO A 162 -7.96 -22.06 -3.10
CA PRO A 162 -8.64 -20.78 -3.01
C PRO A 162 -9.46 -20.71 -1.71
N LYS A 163 -9.14 -19.73 -0.86
CA LYS A 163 -9.80 -19.52 0.44
C LYS A 163 -11.18 -18.87 0.33
N PHE A 164 -11.46 -18.25 -0.80
CA PHE A 164 -12.73 -17.61 -1.11
C PHE A 164 -13.24 -18.11 -2.46
N LYS A 165 -14.57 -18.12 -2.63
CA LYS A 165 -15.22 -18.48 -3.91
C LYS A 165 -14.74 -17.61 -5.07
N GLU A 166 -14.51 -16.33 -4.80
CA GLU A 166 -13.93 -15.36 -5.72
C GLU A 166 -12.74 -14.65 -5.07
N ASN A 167 -11.82 -14.11 -5.87
CA ASN A 167 -10.69 -13.37 -5.32
C ASN A 167 -11.18 -12.09 -4.63
N LEU A 168 -11.06 -12.04 -3.30
CA LEU A 168 -11.50 -10.90 -2.49
C LEU A 168 -10.94 -9.56 -2.98
N ARG A 169 -9.70 -9.51 -3.47
CA ARG A 169 -9.13 -8.27 -4.03
C ARG A 169 -9.90 -7.81 -5.25
N MET A 170 -10.25 -8.73 -6.15
CA MET A 170 -11.03 -8.40 -7.33
C MET A 170 -12.39 -7.87 -6.97
N ARG A 171 -13.06 -8.56 -6.03
CA ARG A 171 -14.37 -8.15 -5.58
C ARG A 171 -14.35 -6.74 -4.98
N LEU A 172 -13.40 -6.46 -4.09
CA LEU A 172 -13.21 -5.14 -3.51
C LEU A 172 -12.85 -4.08 -4.56
N LEU A 173 -12.04 -4.39 -5.58
CA LEU A 173 -11.72 -3.44 -6.65
C LEU A 173 -12.95 -3.07 -7.47
N ILE A 174 -13.79 -4.05 -7.83
CA ILE A 174 -15.00 -3.83 -8.62
C ILE A 174 -16.03 -3.07 -7.79
N ASP A 175 -16.38 -3.58 -6.61
CA ASP A 175 -17.46 -3.02 -5.80
C ASP A 175 -17.12 -1.61 -5.30
N ILE A 176 -15.91 -1.42 -4.74
CA ILE A 176 -15.50 -0.10 -4.26
C ILE A 176 -15.24 0.85 -5.43
N GLY A 177 -14.79 0.35 -6.59
CA GLY A 177 -14.67 1.15 -7.81
C GLY A 177 -16.02 1.71 -8.27
N ASN A 178 -17.04 0.85 -8.37
CA ASN A 178 -18.40 1.25 -8.71
C ASN A 178 -19.00 2.20 -7.68
N PHE A 179 -18.74 1.94 -6.39
CA PHE A 179 -19.19 2.80 -5.30
C PHE A 179 -18.56 4.20 -5.36
N ILE A 180 -17.26 4.30 -5.70
CA ILE A 180 -16.59 5.59 -5.93
C ILE A 180 -17.26 6.34 -7.08
N ASP A 181 -17.53 5.65 -8.20
CA ASP A 181 -18.19 6.27 -9.36
C ASP A 181 -19.58 6.80 -9.02
N HIS A 182 -20.34 6.04 -8.23
CA HIS A 182 -21.62 6.49 -7.71
C HIS A 182 -21.49 7.70 -6.78
N LEU A 183 -20.49 7.74 -5.89
CA LEU A 183 -20.26 8.90 -5.02
C LEU A 183 -19.89 10.16 -5.82
N ILE A 184 -19.07 10.02 -6.86
CA ILE A 184 -18.71 11.14 -7.73
C ILE A 184 -19.96 11.68 -8.45
N ALA A 185 -20.84 10.80 -8.92
CA ALA A 185 -22.05 11.19 -9.66
C ALA A 185 -23.13 11.84 -8.78
N TYR A 186 -23.41 11.29 -7.58
CA TYR A 186 -24.58 11.68 -6.77
C TYR A 186 -24.24 12.43 -5.47
N HIS A 187 -23.02 12.26 -4.95
CA HIS A 187 -22.61 12.80 -3.64
C HIS A 187 -21.19 13.40 -3.71
N SER A 188 -20.92 14.24 -4.70
CA SER A 188 -19.56 14.78 -4.93
C SER A 188 -18.97 15.49 -3.70
N ASP A 189 -19.81 16.03 -2.82
CA ASP A 189 -19.44 16.76 -1.61
C ASP A 189 -18.96 15.85 -0.45
N ASP A 190 -19.22 14.54 -0.50
CA ASP A 190 -18.80 13.59 0.53
C ASP A 190 -17.34 13.17 0.38
N ALA A 191 -16.43 14.14 0.53
CA ALA A 191 -15.00 13.92 0.45
C ALA A 191 -14.49 12.89 1.48
N SER A 192 -15.15 12.77 2.64
CA SER A 192 -14.74 11.83 3.69
C SER A 192 -14.93 10.38 3.26
N SER A 193 -16.10 10.04 2.71
CA SER A 193 -16.37 8.69 2.22
C SER A 193 -15.51 8.35 1.00
N ILE A 194 -15.34 9.29 0.06
CA ILE A 194 -14.46 9.11 -1.11
C ILE A 194 -13.03 8.79 -0.64
N LYS A 195 -12.51 9.52 0.36
CA LYS A 195 -11.17 9.28 0.91
C LYS A 195 -11.01 7.88 1.50
N ILE A 196 -12.01 7.34 2.21
CA ILE A 196 -11.93 5.98 2.78
C ILE A 196 -12.12 4.92 1.69
N ALA A 197 -13.07 5.11 0.79
CA ALA A 197 -13.25 4.23 -0.37
C ALA A 197 -11.96 4.12 -1.19
N LEU A 198 -11.29 5.25 -1.41
CA LEU A 198 -9.98 5.31 -2.08
C LEU A 198 -8.87 4.59 -1.30
N LYS A 199 -8.90 4.60 0.04
CA LYS A 199 -8.00 3.76 0.88
C LYS A 199 -8.23 2.29 0.60
N ILE A 200 -9.49 1.85 0.54
CA ILE A 200 -9.82 0.44 0.30
C ILE A 200 -9.41 0.04 -1.12
N TYR A 201 -9.73 0.86 -2.12
CA TYR A 201 -9.40 0.61 -3.52
C TYR A 201 -7.89 0.47 -3.74
N SER A 202 -7.09 1.40 -3.20
CA SER A 202 -5.62 1.31 -3.25
C SER A 202 -5.08 0.12 -2.47
N LEU A 203 -5.63 -0.17 -1.29
CA LEU A 203 -5.23 -1.31 -0.47
C LEU A 203 -5.40 -2.64 -1.23
N SER A 204 -6.54 -2.83 -1.91
CA SER A 204 -6.82 -4.05 -2.67
C SER A 204 -5.81 -4.33 -3.78
N SER A 205 -5.26 -3.29 -4.42
CA SER A 205 -4.22 -3.45 -5.45
C SER A 205 -2.81 -3.64 -4.85
N MET A 206 -2.44 -2.80 -3.86
CA MET A 206 -1.04 -2.61 -3.47
C MET A 206 -0.61 -3.39 -2.24
N TYR A 207 -1.54 -3.75 -1.35
CA TYR A 207 -1.24 -4.24 -0.02
C TYR A 207 -1.11 -5.76 0.06
N TYR A 208 0.00 -6.19 0.66
CA TYR A 208 0.35 -7.60 0.87
C TYR A 208 0.75 -7.89 2.32
N GLY A 209 0.27 -7.10 3.28
CA GLY A 209 0.43 -7.37 4.72
C GLY A 209 1.20 -6.30 5.50
N ILE A 210 1.98 -5.45 4.85
CA ILE A 210 2.63 -4.34 5.55
C ILE A 210 2.75 -3.08 4.67
N PHE A 211 2.71 -1.92 5.34
CA PHE A 211 3.00 -0.64 4.74
C PHE A 211 4.50 -0.33 4.82
N GLU A 212 5.08 0.19 3.74
CA GLU A 212 6.51 0.53 3.66
C GLU A 212 6.96 1.49 4.78
N GLN A 213 6.12 2.47 5.14
CA GLN A 213 6.40 3.42 6.22
C GLN A 213 6.59 2.73 7.58
N ASN A 214 5.80 1.69 7.86
CA ASN A 214 5.90 0.93 9.11
C ASN A 214 7.19 0.13 9.16
N ILE A 215 7.61 -0.47 8.04
CA ILE A 215 8.89 -1.16 7.91
C ILE A 215 10.06 -0.22 8.17
N ASN A 216 10.06 0.97 7.53
CA ASN A 216 11.14 1.93 7.70
C ASN A 216 11.29 2.35 9.17
N LYS A 217 10.16 2.59 9.85
CA LYS A 217 10.16 2.87 11.29
C LYS A 217 10.74 1.72 12.11
N LEU A 218 10.27 0.50 11.90
CA LEU A 218 10.78 -0.69 12.60
C LEU A 218 12.28 -0.91 12.36
N TYR A 219 12.79 -0.63 11.16
CA TYR A 219 14.22 -0.67 10.85
C TYR A 219 15.02 0.41 11.59
N CYS A 220 14.54 1.65 11.63
CA CYS A 220 15.16 2.72 12.39
C CYS A 220 15.23 2.39 13.89
N ASP A 221 14.12 1.89 14.45
CA ASP A 221 14.03 1.48 15.85
C ASP A 221 15.02 0.33 16.14
N LEU A 222 15.05 -0.69 15.28
CA LEU A 222 16.00 -1.81 15.41
C LEU A 222 17.45 -1.34 15.33
N ASN A 223 17.80 -0.44 14.39
CA ASN A 223 19.16 0.07 14.27
C ASN A 223 19.58 0.81 15.54
N THR A 224 18.67 1.61 16.11
CA THR A 224 18.91 2.29 17.39
C THR A 224 19.20 1.29 18.51
N ILE A 225 18.38 0.23 18.63
CA ILE A 225 18.59 -0.84 19.62
C ILE A 225 19.91 -1.57 19.37
N LYS A 226 20.23 -1.91 18.11
CA LYS A 226 21.50 -2.54 17.75
C LYS A 226 22.70 -1.69 18.15
N HIS A 227 22.62 -0.37 17.99
CA HIS A 227 23.67 0.54 18.41
C HIS A 227 23.81 0.60 19.93
N LEU A 228 22.71 0.58 20.68
CA LEU A 228 22.72 0.56 22.15
C LEU A 228 23.36 -0.72 22.71
N TYR A 229 23.03 -1.87 22.12
CA TYR A 229 23.56 -3.18 22.56
C TYR A 229 24.84 -3.60 21.84
N LYS A 230 25.47 -2.70 21.05
CA LYS A 230 26.71 -3.02 20.36
C LYS A 230 27.87 -3.05 21.35
N ASN A 231 28.37 -4.25 21.65
CA ASN A 231 29.64 -4.37 22.35
C ASN A 231 30.78 -3.97 21.40
N LYS A 232 31.47 -2.87 21.70
CA LYS A 232 32.61 -2.37 20.90
C LYS A 232 33.94 -3.06 21.25
N LEU A 233 34.02 -3.70 22.41
CA LEU A 233 35.24 -4.33 22.93
C LEU A 233 35.36 -5.80 22.50
N TYR A 234 34.23 -6.50 22.37
CA TYR A 234 34.18 -7.90 21.97
C TYR A 234 33.22 -8.09 20.80
N ASN A 235 33.63 -8.87 19.80
CA ASN A 235 32.92 -9.26 18.57
C ASN A 235 31.63 -8.46 18.26
N THR A 236 31.75 -7.45 17.39
CA THR A 236 30.67 -6.48 17.10
C THR A 236 29.39 -7.08 16.50
N GLN A 237 29.37 -8.36 16.16
CA GLN A 237 28.23 -9.06 15.59
C GLN A 237 27.36 -9.78 16.62
N GLN A 238 27.78 -9.89 17.88
CA GLN A 238 26.97 -10.54 18.91
C GLN A 238 25.91 -9.57 19.44
N HIS A 239 24.64 -9.95 19.28
CA HIS A 239 23.49 -9.21 19.78
C HIS A 239 22.63 -10.08 20.70
N PRO A 240 21.89 -9.51 21.66
CA PRO A 240 20.93 -10.25 22.45
C PRO A 240 19.88 -10.95 21.57
N ARG A 241 19.39 -12.12 22.00
CA ARG A 241 18.44 -12.95 21.24
C ARG A 241 17.25 -12.15 20.71
N PHE A 242 16.61 -11.33 21.55
CA PHE A 242 15.43 -10.55 21.16
C PHE A 242 15.68 -9.60 19.98
N VAL A 243 16.87 -8.99 19.88
CA VAL A 243 17.25 -8.10 18.77
C VAL A 243 17.33 -8.88 17.47
N ILE A 244 17.85 -10.09 17.54
CA ILE A 244 17.98 -10.98 16.38
C ILE A 244 16.59 -11.44 15.94
N ILE A 245 15.72 -11.81 16.87
CA ILE A 245 14.32 -12.19 16.59
C ILE A 245 13.55 -11.02 15.95
N GLN A 246 13.70 -9.80 16.48
CA GLN A 246 13.13 -8.61 15.85
C GLN A 246 13.65 -8.40 14.43
N ARG A 247 14.96 -8.60 14.18
CA ARG A 247 15.54 -8.53 12.83
C ARG A 247 14.94 -9.58 11.88
N ILE A 248 14.69 -10.79 12.38
CA ILE A 248 14.05 -11.88 11.62
C ILE A 248 12.59 -11.53 11.31
N ALA A 249 11.83 -11.03 12.29
CA ALA A 249 10.45 -10.59 12.11
C ALA A 249 10.35 -9.52 11.00
N ILE A 250 11.22 -8.50 11.06
CA ILE A 250 11.27 -7.45 10.03
C ILE A 250 11.66 -8.03 8.67
N GLN A 251 12.53 -9.04 8.61
CA GLN A 251 12.90 -9.69 7.35
C GLN A 251 11.73 -10.43 6.71
N ILE A 252 10.92 -11.14 7.52
CA ILE A 252 9.69 -11.80 7.06
C ILE A 252 8.72 -10.77 6.47
N GLU A 253 8.55 -9.65 7.16
CA GLU A 253 7.68 -8.58 6.68
C GLU A 253 8.20 -7.91 5.40
N LEU A 254 9.52 -7.79 5.21
CA LEU A 254 10.10 -7.31 3.96
C LEU A 254 9.79 -8.21 2.76
N PHE A 255 9.80 -9.54 2.93
CA PHE A 255 9.50 -10.45 1.82
C PHE A 255 8.13 -10.17 1.20
N SER A 256 7.18 -9.73 2.02
CA SER A 256 5.85 -9.28 1.60
C SER A 256 5.84 -8.10 0.64
N LEU A 257 6.85 -7.22 0.74
CA LEU A 257 7.00 -6.03 -0.09
C LEU A 257 7.72 -6.34 -1.40
N ILE A 258 8.52 -7.41 -1.45
CA ILE A 258 9.29 -7.83 -2.64
C ILE A 258 8.33 -8.46 -3.66
N ASN A 259 7.67 -7.58 -4.40
CA ASN A 259 6.66 -7.91 -5.41
C ASN A 259 7.01 -7.25 -6.74
N PHE A 260 8.20 -7.56 -7.26
CA PHE A 260 8.57 -7.20 -8.62
C PHE A 260 7.68 -7.99 -9.58
N ARG A 261 6.86 -7.27 -10.34
CA ARG A 261 6.01 -7.86 -11.37
C ARG A 261 5.73 -6.86 -12.47
N THR A 262 5.42 -7.41 -13.62
CA THR A 262 4.91 -6.68 -14.78
C THR A 262 3.54 -6.09 -14.52
N LEU A 263 3.26 -4.96 -15.17
CA LEU A 263 1.99 -4.26 -15.12
C LEU A 263 0.90 -5.09 -15.82
N THR A 264 -0.24 -5.28 -15.16
CA THR A 264 -1.40 -5.96 -15.73
C THR A 264 -2.48 -4.97 -16.16
N GLU A 265 -3.46 -5.44 -16.95
CA GLU A 265 -4.62 -4.64 -17.37
C GLU A 265 -5.40 -4.06 -16.17
N ILE A 266 -5.45 -4.80 -15.05
CA ILE A 266 -6.12 -4.34 -13.83
C ILE A 266 -5.36 -3.20 -13.18
N ASP A 267 -4.03 -3.26 -13.15
CA ASP A 267 -3.24 -2.15 -12.61
C ASP A 267 -3.39 -0.90 -13.47
N GLN A 268 -3.48 -1.07 -14.79
CA GLN A 268 -3.75 0.03 -15.70
C GLN A 268 -5.10 0.68 -15.37
N GLN A 269 -6.15 -0.11 -15.14
CA GLN A 269 -7.46 0.41 -14.71
C GLN A 269 -7.36 1.16 -13.37
N VAL A 270 -6.64 0.59 -12.40
CA VAL A 270 -6.40 1.24 -11.10
C VAL A 270 -5.66 2.57 -11.27
N ILE A 271 -4.61 2.61 -12.10
CA ILE A 271 -3.86 3.84 -12.39
C ILE A 271 -4.76 4.89 -13.05
N CYS A 272 -5.57 4.51 -14.04
CA CYS A 272 -6.51 5.43 -14.69
C CYS A 272 -7.53 6.00 -13.68
N LYS A 273 -8.14 5.15 -12.85
CA LYS A 273 -9.10 5.60 -11.83
C LYS A 273 -8.44 6.51 -10.79
N LEU A 274 -7.24 6.18 -10.32
CA LEU A 274 -6.47 7.03 -9.40
C LEU A 274 -6.10 8.37 -10.04
N PHE A 275 -5.81 8.38 -11.35
CA PHE A 275 -5.54 9.59 -12.10
C PHE A 275 -6.77 10.51 -12.20
N GLU A 276 -7.95 9.96 -12.53
CA GLU A 276 -9.21 10.72 -12.55
C GLU A 276 -9.50 11.37 -11.19
N LEU A 277 -9.29 10.64 -10.09
CA LEU A 277 -9.44 11.18 -8.74
C LEU A 277 -8.34 12.20 -8.35
N SER A 278 -7.17 12.13 -8.99
CA SER A 278 -6.05 13.05 -8.75
C SER A 278 -6.28 14.43 -9.38
N ILE A 279 -7.25 14.56 -10.27
CA ILE A 279 -7.70 15.81 -10.89
C ILE A 279 -9.08 16.27 -10.39
N HIS A 280 -9.66 15.58 -9.40
CA HIS A 280 -10.97 15.90 -8.82
C HIS A 280 -11.06 17.33 -8.24
N ARG A 281 -12.26 17.92 -8.18
CA ARG A 281 -12.49 19.27 -7.62
C ARG A 281 -11.91 19.43 -6.20
N TYR A 282 -12.25 18.51 -5.29
CA TYR A 282 -11.81 18.55 -3.89
C TYR A 282 -10.32 18.27 -3.71
N SER A 283 -9.60 19.24 -3.16
CA SER A 283 -8.15 19.18 -2.92
C SER A 283 -7.72 18.04 -2.00
N GLU A 284 -8.53 17.70 -0.99
CA GLU A 284 -8.22 16.60 -0.08
C GLU A 284 -8.25 15.24 -0.77
N VAL A 285 -9.26 15.02 -1.63
CA VAL A 285 -9.39 13.82 -2.46
C VAL A 285 -8.21 13.72 -3.43
N ARG A 286 -7.89 14.83 -4.13
CA ARG A 286 -6.74 14.90 -5.03
C ARG A 286 -5.44 14.52 -4.35
N ARG A 287 -5.12 15.16 -3.22
CA ARG A 287 -3.86 14.91 -2.48
C ARG A 287 -3.71 13.44 -2.10
N GLN A 288 -4.80 12.81 -1.69
CA GLN A 288 -4.78 11.40 -1.32
C GLN A 288 -4.66 10.47 -2.54
N ALA A 289 -5.40 10.75 -3.61
CA ALA A 289 -5.31 10.02 -4.87
C ALA A 289 -3.91 10.10 -5.48
N GLN A 290 -3.32 11.29 -5.50
CA GLN A 290 -1.95 11.54 -5.96
C GLN A 290 -0.93 10.72 -5.15
N SER A 291 -1.08 10.65 -3.82
CA SER A 291 -0.20 9.82 -2.97
C SER A 291 -0.25 8.33 -3.34
N TYR A 292 -1.42 7.80 -3.70
CA TYR A 292 -1.56 6.41 -4.14
C TYR A 292 -1.10 6.21 -5.57
N LEU A 293 -1.39 7.17 -6.46
CA LEU A 293 -0.93 7.18 -7.83
C LEU A 293 0.60 7.15 -7.88
N PHE A 294 1.30 7.99 -7.10
CA PHE A 294 2.76 7.98 -7.05
C PHE A 294 3.33 6.65 -6.56
N THR A 295 2.69 6.01 -5.57
CA THR A 295 3.07 4.67 -5.10
C THR A 295 2.94 3.62 -6.21
N MET A 296 1.92 3.71 -7.07
CA MET A 296 1.78 2.83 -8.23
C MET A 296 2.82 3.10 -9.30
N LEU A 297 3.03 4.37 -9.61
CA LEU A 297 3.98 4.78 -10.63
C LEU A 297 5.43 4.42 -10.25
N SER A 298 5.76 4.39 -8.96
CA SER A 298 7.08 3.94 -8.48
C SER A 298 7.23 2.42 -8.46
N ARG A 299 6.13 1.66 -8.38
CA ARG A 299 6.16 0.20 -8.31
C ARG A 299 6.33 -0.46 -9.67
N PHE A 300 5.74 0.12 -10.72
CA PHE A 300 5.74 -0.45 -12.06
C PHE A 300 6.61 0.36 -13.00
N PHE A 301 7.56 -0.31 -13.64
CA PHE A 301 8.40 0.31 -14.67
C PHE A 301 7.54 0.84 -15.82
N LEU A 302 7.85 2.05 -16.31
CA LEU A 302 7.18 2.73 -17.44
C LEU A 302 5.67 3.02 -17.28
N SER A 303 5.07 2.72 -16.13
CA SER A 303 3.64 2.95 -15.87
C SER A 303 3.18 4.41 -16.05
N TYR A 304 4.10 5.37 -15.97
CA TYR A 304 3.81 6.79 -16.20
C TYR A 304 3.37 7.09 -17.64
N GLN A 305 3.68 6.23 -18.61
CA GLN A 305 3.23 6.40 -20.00
C GLN A 305 1.70 6.33 -20.12
N ILE A 306 1.03 5.59 -19.23
CA ILE A 306 -0.43 5.41 -19.23
C ILE A 306 -1.16 6.75 -19.06
N ILE A 307 -0.60 7.62 -18.20
CA ILE A 307 -1.23 8.90 -17.84
C ILE A 307 -0.68 10.09 -18.65
N LEU A 308 0.46 9.91 -19.32
CA LEU A 308 1.20 11.01 -19.96
C LEU A 308 0.38 11.70 -21.05
N ASP A 309 -0.18 10.92 -21.97
CA ASP A 309 -0.96 11.46 -23.09
C ASP A 309 -2.19 12.23 -22.59
N ARG A 310 -2.85 11.73 -21.54
CA ARG A 310 -3.99 12.40 -20.92
C ARG A 310 -3.61 13.70 -20.21
N ILE A 311 -2.46 13.75 -19.53
CA ILE A 311 -1.94 14.99 -18.93
C ILE A 311 -1.68 16.04 -20.01
N ILE A 312 -1.04 15.64 -21.12
CA ILE A 312 -0.75 16.52 -22.24
C ILE A 312 -2.03 17.07 -22.84
N GLU A 313 -3.03 16.20 -23.05
CA GLU A 313 -4.35 16.59 -23.56
C GLU A 313 -5.01 17.64 -22.65
N LEU A 314 -5.03 17.42 -21.33
CA LEU A 314 -5.67 18.33 -20.37
C LEU A 314 -4.97 19.69 -20.25
N LEU A 315 -3.64 19.72 -20.36
CA LEU A 315 -2.86 20.96 -20.27
C LEU A 315 -2.86 21.78 -21.58
N THR A 316 -3.15 21.13 -22.72
CA THR A 316 -3.15 21.77 -24.05
C THR A 316 -4.54 22.28 -24.46
N LYS A 317 -5.62 21.75 -23.89
CA LYS A 317 -6.99 22.17 -24.18
C LYS A 317 -7.18 23.67 -23.95
N SER A 318 -7.62 24.38 -25.00
CA SER A 318 -7.76 25.84 -25.05
C SER A 318 -9.06 26.37 -24.43
N ASP A 319 -10.07 25.52 -24.29
CA ASP A 319 -11.42 25.93 -23.86
C ASP A 319 -11.56 25.88 -22.33
N GLU A 320 -12.73 26.21 -21.77
CA GLU A 320 -13.02 26.32 -20.33
C GLU A 320 -12.74 25.02 -19.53
N VAL A 321 -11.48 24.70 -19.31
CA VAL A 321 -11.04 23.58 -18.46
C VAL A 321 -11.13 24.01 -17.00
N ASP A 322 -11.64 23.12 -16.14
CA ASP A 322 -11.70 23.36 -14.70
C ASP A 322 -10.27 23.63 -14.17
N HIS A 323 -10.12 24.79 -13.50
CA HIS A 323 -8.87 25.17 -12.86
C HIS A 323 -8.36 24.12 -11.88
N ASP A 324 -9.26 23.36 -11.24
CA ASP A 324 -8.88 22.28 -10.34
C ASP A 324 -8.26 21.09 -11.07
N GLU A 325 -8.69 20.78 -12.28
CA GLU A 325 -8.09 19.71 -13.10
C GLU A 325 -6.67 20.06 -13.53
N ILE A 326 -6.47 21.30 -14.02
CA ILE A 326 -5.14 21.80 -14.40
C ILE A 326 -4.21 21.79 -13.19
N LYS A 327 -4.69 22.28 -12.04
CA LYS A 327 -3.92 22.28 -10.80
C LYS A 327 -3.59 20.85 -10.36
N GLY A 328 -4.51 19.91 -10.52
CA GLY A 328 -4.28 18.48 -10.28
C GLY A 328 -3.16 17.92 -11.17
N CYS A 329 -3.22 18.17 -12.48
CA CYS A 329 -2.20 17.76 -13.44
C CYS A 329 -0.82 18.31 -13.09
N LEU A 330 -0.73 19.60 -12.74
CA LEU A 330 0.53 20.23 -12.35
C LEU A 330 1.09 19.64 -11.04
N TYR A 331 0.25 19.25 -10.07
CA TYR A 331 0.72 18.53 -8.88
C TYR A 331 1.24 17.12 -9.23
N ILE A 332 0.62 16.43 -10.18
CA ILE A 332 1.12 15.14 -10.68
C ILE A 332 2.48 15.32 -11.35
N LEU A 333 2.67 16.39 -12.14
CA LEU A 333 3.94 16.72 -12.78
C LEU A 333 5.03 17.14 -11.78
N LEU A 334 4.68 17.93 -10.77
CA LEU A 334 5.58 18.25 -9.65
C LEU A 334 6.05 16.97 -8.95
N GLY A 335 5.15 15.99 -8.84
CA GLY A 335 5.42 14.67 -8.28
C GLY A 335 5.85 14.74 -6.82
N ASN A 336 6.53 13.69 -6.36
CA ASN A 336 7.09 13.59 -5.01
C ASN A 336 8.61 13.33 -5.08
N GLU A 337 9.19 12.75 -4.03
CA GLU A 337 10.61 12.40 -4.00
C GLU A 337 10.96 11.20 -4.89
N THR A 338 10.02 10.27 -5.08
CA THR A 338 10.24 9.03 -5.84
C THR A 338 9.91 9.18 -7.32
N ILE A 339 8.89 9.97 -7.64
CA ILE A 339 8.38 10.19 -8.99
C ILE A 339 8.44 11.67 -9.32
N PHE A 340 9.19 12.00 -10.36
CA PHE A 340 9.17 13.30 -11.02
C PHE A 340 9.22 13.05 -12.53
N LEU A 341 8.11 13.30 -13.22
CA LEU A 341 7.95 12.99 -14.65
C LEU A 341 8.86 13.84 -15.56
N PRO A 342 9.02 15.16 -15.32
CA PRO A 342 9.84 16.03 -16.17
C PRO A 342 11.34 15.74 -16.21
N THR A 343 11.86 14.82 -15.39
CA THR A 343 13.28 14.40 -15.40
C THR A 343 13.45 12.92 -15.68
N LYS A 344 12.43 12.23 -16.21
CA LYS A 344 12.59 10.83 -16.63
C LYS A 344 13.52 10.76 -17.85
N HIS A 345 14.40 9.75 -17.87
CA HIS A 345 15.39 9.53 -18.92
C HIS A 345 14.78 8.99 -20.23
N SER A 346 13.84 9.72 -20.83
CA SER A 346 13.23 9.38 -22.12
C SER A 346 13.00 10.64 -22.93
N TRP A 347 13.84 10.87 -23.94
CA TRP A 347 13.75 12.05 -24.81
C TRP A 347 12.37 12.21 -25.46
N THR A 348 11.75 11.11 -25.89
CA THR A 348 10.38 11.08 -26.44
C THR A 348 9.31 11.63 -25.49
N VAL A 349 9.53 11.50 -24.17
CA VAL A 349 8.62 11.99 -23.14
C VAL A 349 8.90 13.45 -22.86
N LEU A 350 10.18 13.82 -22.77
CA LEU A 350 10.61 15.21 -22.52
C LEU A 350 10.22 16.14 -23.68
N GLU A 351 10.37 15.67 -24.92
CA GLU A 351 9.98 16.39 -26.14
C GLU A 351 8.51 16.77 -26.11
N LYS A 352 7.63 15.87 -25.64
CA LYS A 352 6.20 16.17 -25.51
C LYS A 352 5.89 17.04 -24.29
N LEU A 353 6.56 16.78 -23.16
CA LEU A 353 6.16 17.32 -21.87
C LEU A 353 6.68 18.75 -21.61
N TRP A 354 7.93 19.03 -21.95
CA TRP A 354 8.53 20.35 -21.68
C TRP A 354 7.84 21.50 -22.42
N PRO A 355 7.50 21.38 -23.73
CA PRO A 355 6.76 22.42 -24.43
C PRO A 355 5.39 22.67 -23.80
N VAL A 356 4.70 21.61 -23.38
CA VAL A 356 3.37 21.73 -22.73
C VAL A 356 3.48 22.50 -21.41
N ILE A 357 4.48 22.20 -20.58
CA ILE A 357 4.72 22.92 -19.31
C ILE A 357 5.02 24.41 -19.59
N ALA A 358 5.87 24.71 -20.56
CA ALA A 358 6.22 26.09 -20.90
C ALA A 358 5.05 26.87 -21.52
N CYS A 359 4.23 26.21 -22.33
CA CYS A 359 3.11 26.81 -23.06
C CYS A 359 1.78 26.75 -22.29
N THR A 360 1.75 26.36 -21.01
CA THR A 360 0.51 26.28 -20.22
C THR A 360 -0.07 27.69 -19.99
N LYS A 361 -0.94 28.15 -20.88
CA LYS A 361 -1.56 29.50 -20.85
C LYS A 361 -2.54 29.69 -19.69
N HIS A 362 -3.06 28.60 -19.13
CA HIS A 362 -4.13 28.61 -18.12
C HIS A 362 -3.62 28.91 -16.68
N ALA A 363 -2.32 29.15 -16.50
CA ALA A 363 -1.72 29.55 -15.23
C ALA A 363 -1.94 31.04 -14.93
N ILE A 364 -3.20 31.46 -14.88
CA ILE A 364 -3.58 32.85 -14.57
C ILE A 364 -3.52 33.10 -13.06
N LYS A 365 -3.87 32.09 -12.25
CA LYS A 365 -3.85 32.18 -10.78
C LYS A 365 -2.43 32.07 -10.24
N LEU A 366 -2.10 32.91 -9.26
CA LEU A 366 -0.79 32.93 -8.58
C LEU A 366 -0.38 31.54 -8.05
N SER A 367 -1.33 30.75 -7.53
CA SER A 367 -1.03 29.39 -7.04
C SER A 367 -0.55 28.44 -8.14
N THR A 368 -1.06 28.62 -9.36
CA THR A 368 -0.73 27.79 -10.51
C THR A 368 0.62 28.22 -11.11
N GLN A 369 0.89 29.53 -11.14
CA GLN A 369 2.19 30.08 -11.54
C GLN A 369 3.30 29.64 -10.59
N ASN A 370 3.08 29.73 -9.28
CA ASN A 370 4.02 29.24 -8.27
C ASN A 370 4.33 27.75 -8.47
N LEU A 371 3.32 26.95 -8.84
CA LEU A 371 3.49 25.53 -9.09
C LEU A 371 4.37 25.25 -10.32
N ILE A 372 4.18 25.99 -11.41
CA ILE A 372 5.05 25.92 -12.59
C ILE A 372 6.49 26.34 -12.23
N ASN A 373 6.66 27.44 -11.50
CA ASN A 373 7.99 27.88 -11.05
C ASN A 373 8.69 26.79 -10.21
N CYS A 374 7.96 26.17 -9.28
CA CYS A 374 8.47 25.03 -8.50
C CYS A 374 8.88 23.84 -9.38
N ILE A 375 8.10 23.53 -10.42
CA ILE A 375 8.44 22.47 -11.39
C ILE A 375 9.74 22.85 -12.13
N MET A 376 9.85 24.07 -12.64
CA MET A 376 11.03 24.55 -13.38
C MET A 376 12.29 24.53 -12.50
N GLU A 377 12.20 24.99 -11.25
CA GLU A 377 13.30 24.89 -10.30
C GLU A 377 13.69 23.44 -10.01
N LYS A 378 12.71 22.54 -9.87
CA LYS A 378 12.97 21.12 -9.61
C LYS A 378 13.61 20.44 -10.82
N ILE A 379 13.22 20.81 -12.05
CA ILE A 379 13.91 20.38 -13.28
C ILE A 379 15.35 20.84 -13.24
N TYR A 380 15.60 22.14 -13.02
CA TYR A 380 16.96 22.70 -12.96
C TYR A 380 17.85 21.99 -11.93
N LYS A 381 17.31 21.65 -10.75
CA LYS A 381 18.05 20.99 -9.67
C LYS A 381 18.29 19.49 -9.89
N ARG A 382 17.37 18.77 -10.55
CA ARG A 382 17.39 17.29 -10.64
C ARG A 382 17.71 16.75 -12.03
N PHE A 383 17.77 17.59 -13.05
CA PHE A 383 18.07 17.15 -14.41
C PHE A 383 19.54 16.76 -14.52
N ASN A 384 19.78 15.45 -14.60
CA ASN A 384 21.09 14.91 -14.89
C ASN A 384 21.27 14.82 -16.42
N THR A 385 22.45 15.19 -16.92
CA THR A 385 22.82 15.02 -18.34
C THR A 385 22.60 13.57 -18.78
N VAL A 386 21.72 13.38 -19.75
CA VAL A 386 21.46 12.07 -20.36
C VAL A 386 22.45 11.89 -21.50
N ALA A 387 23.15 10.74 -21.53
CA ALA A 387 24.07 10.42 -22.62
C ALA A 387 23.30 10.37 -23.95
N ILE A 388 23.69 11.23 -24.88
CA ILE A 388 23.25 11.13 -26.28
C ILE A 388 24.25 10.21 -26.95
N ILE A 389 23.84 8.95 -27.14
CA ILE A 389 24.62 8.02 -27.94
C ILE A 389 24.10 8.18 -29.36
N GLU A 390 24.88 8.87 -30.18
CA GLU A 390 24.67 8.91 -31.62
C GLU A 390 24.94 7.49 -32.14
N ASN A 391 23.90 6.80 -32.61
CA ASN A 391 24.10 5.50 -33.27
C ASN A 391 24.79 5.77 -34.61
N THR A 392 26.11 5.84 -34.61
CA THR A 392 26.95 5.88 -35.82
C THR A 392 27.06 4.49 -36.43
N ASN A 393 25.94 3.87 -36.76
CA ASN A 393 25.89 2.66 -37.57
C ASN A 393 24.93 2.90 -38.74
N GLU A 394 25.55 3.27 -39.87
CA GLU A 394 25.05 3.02 -41.22
C GLU A 394 24.73 1.54 -41.45
#